data_AF-A0A6I3H9S0-F1
#
_entry.id   AF-A0A6I3H9S0-F1
#
_cell.length_a   1.000
_cell.length_b   1.000
_cell.length_c   1.000
_cell.angle_alpha   90.00
_cell.angle_beta   90.00
_cell.angle_gamma   90.00
#
_symmetry.space_group_name_H-M   'P 1'
#
loop_
_entity.id
_entity.type
_entity.pdbx_description
1 polymer ?
#
loop_
_entity_poly.entity_id
_entity_poly.type
_entity_poly.pdbx_seq_one_letter_code
_entity_poly.pdbx_strand_id
1 'polypeptide(L)' 'MIKPDYSVPVPNSLGNVHFIGIGGSGMSGIARILIGLGHRVSGSDV' A
#
# COMPACT_ATOMS: atom_id res chain seq x y z
N MET A 1 -5.77 -9.66 -17.95
CA MET A 1 -4.79 -9.83 -16.86
C MET A 1 -3.99 -8.55 -16.74
N ILE A 2 -4.05 -7.87 -15.59
CA ILE A 2 -3.22 -6.68 -15.35
C ILE A 2 -1.78 -7.18 -15.18
N LYS A 3 -0.85 -6.71 -16.03
CA LYS A 3 0.58 -6.98 -15.90
C LYS A 3 1.26 -5.74 -15.29
N PRO A 4 2.21 -5.91 -14.36
CA PRO A 4 2.98 -4.78 -13.86
C PRO A 4 3.81 -4.18 -14.98
N ASP A 5 3.90 -2.85 -15.02
CA ASP A 5 4.86 -2.12 -15.83
C ASP A 5 6.05 -1.73 -14.94
N TYR A 6 7.18 -2.38 -15.18
CA TYR A 6 8.41 -2.16 -14.42
C TYR A 6 9.22 -0.95 -14.90
N SER A 7 8.79 -0.27 -15.97
CA SER A 7 9.44 0.95 -16.43
C SER A 7 9.03 2.19 -15.62
N VAL A 8 7.96 2.08 -14.82
CA VAL A 8 7.45 3.19 -13.99
C VAL A 8 8.35 3.36 -12.76
N PRO A 9 8.96 4.55 -12.57
CA PRO A 9 9.77 4.80 -11.38
C PRO A 9 8.90 4.89 -10.13
N VAL A 10 9.35 4.23 -9.05
CA VAL A 10 8.70 4.34 -7.74
C VAL A 10 9.16 5.64 -7.07
N PRO A 11 8.24 6.45 -6.51
CA PRO A 11 8.62 7.65 -5.78
C PRO A 11 9.52 7.34 -4.58
N ASN A 12 10.52 8.21 -4.33
CA ASN A 12 11.41 8.09 -3.16
C ASN A 12 10.68 8.26 -1.82
N SER A 13 9.52 8.92 -1.82
CA SER A 13 8.66 9.08 -0.66
C SER A 13 7.20 8.83 -1.06
N LEU A 14 6.54 7.96 -0.32
CA LEU A 14 5.16 7.56 -0.56
C LEU A 14 4.14 8.55 0.04
N GLY A 15 4.57 9.42 0.96
CA GLY A 15 3.65 10.31 1.70
C GLY A 15 2.63 9.53 2.54
N ASN A 16 1.37 9.95 2.48
CA ASN A 16 0.25 9.28 3.15
C ASN A 16 -0.31 8.19 2.23
N VAL A 17 -0.29 6.94 2.69
CA VAL A 17 -0.79 5.79 1.92
C VAL A 17 -2.22 5.47 2.35
N HIS A 18 -3.14 5.32 1.40
CA HIS A 18 -4.51 4.89 1.64
C HIS A 18 -4.79 3.57 0.91
N PHE A 19 -5.14 2.52 1.65
CA PHE A 19 -5.52 1.22 1.09
C PHE A 19 -7.04 1.12 0.96
N ILE A 20 -7.51 0.76 -0.25
CA ILE A 20 -8.89 0.35 -0.47
C ILE A 20 -8.95 -1.18 -0.34
N GLY A 21 -9.89 -1.69 0.47
CA GLY A 21 -9.97 -3.11 0.78
C GLY A 21 -8.94 -3.56 1.82
N ILE A 22 -8.64 -2.70 2.80
CA ILE A 22 -7.58 -2.95 3.79
C ILE A 22 -7.85 -4.17 4.68
N GLY A 23 -9.11 -4.58 4.85
CA GLY A 23 -9.54 -5.73 5.64
C GLY A 23 -9.11 -7.08 5.03
N GLY A 24 -8.78 -7.11 3.74
CA GLY A 24 -8.24 -8.30 3.09
C GLY A 24 -6.84 -8.66 3.61
N SER A 25 -6.58 -9.96 3.85
CA SER A 25 -5.33 -10.43 4.46
C SER A 25 -4.06 -9.97 3.73
N GLY A 26 -4.08 -9.94 2.39
CA GLY A 26 -2.96 -9.45 1.58
C GLY A 26 -2.68 -7.96 1.79
N MET A 27 -3.72 -7.13 1.72
CA MET A 27 -3.58 -5.67 1.90
C MET A 27 -3.24 -5.30 3.34
N SER A 28 -3.86 -5.97 4.33
CA SER A 28 -3.51 -5.87 5.74
C SER A 28 -2.03 -6.20 6.02
N GLY A 29 -1.48 -7.22 5.36
CA GLY A 29 -0.07 -7.59 5.49
C GLY A 29 0.86 -6.47 5.00
N ILE A 30 0.59 -5.93 3.81
CA ILE A 30 1.38 -4.83 3.23
C ILE A 30 1.25 -3.57 4.08
N ALA A 31 0.05 -3.23 4.54
CA ALA A 31 -0.20 -2.08 5.42
C ALA A 31 0.64 -2.16 6.71
N ARG A 32 0.73 -3.35 7.34
CA ARG A 32 1.56 -3.56 8.53
C ARG A 32 3.04 -3.34 8.27
N ILE A 33 3.55 -3.77 7.12
CA ILE A 33 4.94 -3.55 6.72
C ILE A 33 5.21 -2.05 6.61
N LEU A 34 4.35 -1.30 5.91
CA LEU A 34 4.52 0.14 5.74
C LEU A 34 4.44 0.91 7.06
N ILE A 35 3.54 0.50 7.97
CA ILE A 35 3.49 1.05 9.34
C ILE A 35 4.82 0.78 10.08
N GLY A 36 5.36 -0.44 9.98
CA GLY A 36 6.65 -0.78 10.58
C GLY A 36 7.84 0.01 10.03
N LEU A 37 7.75 0.45 8.77
CA LEU A 37 8.73 1.34 8.12
C LEU A 37 8.49 2.83 8.45
N GLY A 38 7.50 3.16 9.28
CA GLY A 38 7.20 4.53 9.72
C GLY A 38 6.29 5.32 8.78
N HIS A 39 5.69 4.70 7.77
CA HIS A 39 4.73 5.37 6.90
C HIS A 39 3.38 5.58 7.59
N ARG A 40 2.73 6.70 7.28
CA ARG A 40 1.33 6.93 7.65
C ARG A 40 0.43 6.15 6.71
N VAL A 41 -0.35 5.24 7.27
CA VAL A 41 -1.28 4.39 6.54
C VAL A 41 -2.71 4.65 7.02
N SER A 42 -3.62 4.75 6.07
CA SER A 42 -5.06 4.78 6.28
C SER A 42 -5.71 3.73 5.36
N GLY A 43 -6.98 3.40 5.58
CA GLY A 43 -7.68 2.53 4.67
C GLY A 43 -9.20 2.55 4.84
N SER A 44 -9.87 1.98 3.85
CA SER A 44 -11.31 1.79 3.79
C SER A 44 -11.63 0.34 3.46
N ASP A 45 -12.76 -0.14 3.97
CA ASP A 45 -13.35 -1.44 3.68
C ASP A 45 -14.88 -1.34 3.82
N VAL A 46 -15.62 -2.42 3.47
CA VAL A 46 -17.09 -2.46 3.51
C VAL A 46 -17.62 -2.63 4.93
#